data_AF-A0A8B8IG67-F1
#
_entry.id   AF-A0A8B8IG67-F1
#
_cell.length_a   1.000
_cell.length_b   1.000
_cell.length_c   1.000
_cell.angle_alpha   90.00
_cell.angle_beta   90.00
_cell.angle_gamma   90.00
#
_symmetry.space_group_name_H-M   'P 1'
#
loop_
_entity.id
_entity.type
_entity.pdbx_description
1 polymer ?
#
loop_
_entity_poly.entity_id
_entity_poly.type
_entity_poly.pdbx_seq_one_letter_code
_entity_poly.pdbx_strand_id
1 'polypeptide(L)'
;MYFGDSEHLAVELFNGRIRISYDVGNHPTSTMYSFEMVSDGNYHKAELIAIKKNFTLRVDDGPARSIINEGSNEFLRLERPMFVGGVPEDVAKDAFSKWHLRNITSFKGCLKEAWINHKRVDFVNAARTSRTRAGCGGDEPAMPARPHALQEDGAHEPDPCVPNPCARGGRCVREAGSRSDYTCRCRAGTAGAQCELRTSVGGAPVITQVKLPPRKQIISNVQASPAAPAQKQYPEEAPAQPPAGGACRKEATREFITEGSCRSRRPVRGARCSAKASGTPGGCGRALCCAPRKTKKRKIRLVCADGTRYTKDIEIVRKCACGKKCPRNTPFIH
;
A
#
# COMPACT_ATOMS: atom_id res chain seq x y z
N MET A 1 3.36 -10.54 15.30
CA MET A 1 2.50 -11.73 15.25
C MET A 1 3.36 -12.91 14.83
N TYR A 2 3.16 -14.08 15.43
CA TYR A 2 3.94 -15.28 15.15
C TYR A 2 3.08 -16.53 15.23
N PHE A 3 3.31 -17.45 14.31
CA PHE A 3 2.78 -18.80 14.29
C PHE A 3 3.84 -19.67 13.61
N GLY A 4 4.23 -20.82 14.17
CA GLY A 4 5.04 -21.77 13.41
C GLY A 4 5.81 -22.81 14.22
N ASP A 5 6.30 -23.82 13.49
CA ASP A 5 7.17 -24.91 13.97
C ASP A 5 8.19 -25.33 12.88
N SER A 6 7.78 -26.12 11.89
CA SER A 6 8.55 -26.37 10.65
C SER A 6 8.15 -25.45 9.50
N GLU A 7 6.88 -25.05 9.49
CA GLU A 7 6.29 -23.99 8.67
C GLU A 7 5.94 -22.81 9.57
N HIS A 8 5.94 -21.58 9.06
CA HIS A 8 5.64 -20.42 9.88
C HIS A 8 5.10 -19.21 9.12
N LEU A 9 4.43 -18.37 9.89
CA LEU A 9 4.13 -16.99 9.55
C LEU A 9 4.62 -16.10 10.69
N ALA A 10 5.59 -15.24 10.41
CA ALA A 10 6.05 -14.21 11.32
C ALA A 10 5.84 -12.82 10.73
N VAL A 11 5.32 -11.92 11.55
CA VAL A 11 5.12 -10.50 11.26
C VAL A 11 5.80 -9.72 12.39
N GLU A 12 6.88 -9.03 12.05
CA GLU A 12 7.68 -8.25 13.01
C GLU A 12 7.97 -6.84 12.49
N LEU A 13 8.29 -5.94 13.40
CA LEU A 13 8.84 -4.63 13.02
C LEU A 13 10.36 -4.73 12.93
N PHE A 14 10.91 -4.34 11.78
CA PHE A 14 12.33 -4.36 11.52
C PHE A 14 12.75 -3.04 10.87
N ASN A 15 13.63 -2.28 11.54
CA ASN A 15 14.07 -0.95 11.10
C ASN A 15 12.91 -0.02 10.71
N GLY A 16 11.87 0.01 11.55
CA GLY A 16 10.69 0.86 11.35
C GLY A 16 9.74 0.42 10.24
N ARG A 17 9.93 -0.76 9.66
CA ARG A 17 9.08 -1.34 8.61
C ARG A 17 8.49 -2.66 9.05
N ILE A 18 7.40 -3.07 8.43
CA ILE A 18 6.83 -4.39 8.64
C ILE A 18 7.65 -5.40 7.85
N ARG A 19 8.21 -6.41 8.52
CA ARG A 19 8.85 -7.58 7.93
C ARG A 19 7.93 -8.79 8.07
N ILE A 20 7.75 -9.50 6.96
CA ILE A 20 7.03 -10.76 6.87
C ILE A 20 8.04 -11.87 6.60
N SER A 21 7.95 -12.95 7.38
CA SER A 21 8.61 -14.22 7.15
C SER A 21 7.51 -15.26 6.92
N TYR A 22 7.42 -15.84 5.72
CA TYR A 22 6.37 -16.79 5.37
C TYR A 22 6.97 -18.05 4.77
N ASP A 23 6.63 -19.18 5.38
CA ASP A 23 7.11 -20.51 5.03
C ASP A 23 5.93 -21.49 4.96
N VAL A 24 5.78 -22.14 3.82
CA VAL A 24 4.82 -23.24 3.60
C VAL A 24 5.55 -24.48 3.07
N GLY A 25 6.72 -24.75 3.64
CA GLY A 25 7.58 -25.87 3.26
C GLY A 25 8.62 -25.49 2.20
N ASN A 26 9.09 -24.24 2.18
CA ASN A 26 10.12 -23.78 1.24
C ASN A 26 11.41 -23.41 1.96
N HIS A 27 12.53 -23.85 1.41
CA HIS A 27 13.85 -23.43 1.85
C HIS A 27 14.64 -22.83 0.67
N PRO A 28 15.08 -21.57 0.74
CA PRO A 28 14.99 -20.64 1.86
C PRO A 28 13.60 -20.04 2.07
N THR A 29 13.29 -19.62 3.30
CA THR A 29 12.02 -18.96 3.68
C THR A 29 11.79 -17.67 2.91
N SER A 30 10.54 -17.41 2.52
CA SER A 30 10.18 -16.21 1.76
C SER A 30 10.04 -15.01 2.70
N THR A 31 10.85 -13.96 2.48
CA THR A 31 10.81 -12.72 3.29
C THR A 31 10.32 -11.53 2.47
N MET A 32 9.47 -10.70 3.06
CA MET A 32 8.94 -9.48 2.44
C MET A 32 8.96 -8.29 3.42
N TYR A 33 9.07 -7.07 2.91
CA TYR A 33 9.06 -5.83 3.71
C TYR A 33 8.01 -4.84 3.20
N SER A 34 7.42 -4.04 4.08
CA SER A 34 6.56 -2.91 3.70
C SER A 34 7.32 -1.82 2.94
N PHE A 35 6.62 -1.12 2.05
CA PHE A 35 7.13 0.09 1.40
C PHE A 35 7.10 1.30 2.32
N GLU A 36 6.14 1.37 3.22
CA GLU A 36 6.00 2.45 4.18
C GLU A 36 6.78 2.14 5.46
N MET A 37 7.28 3.20 6.10
CA MET A 37 7.74 3.15 7.49
C MET A 37 6.53 3.31 8.37
N VAL A 38 6.41 2.46 9.39
CA VAL A 38 5.24 2.38 10.27
C VAL A 38 5.58 2.70 11.74
N SER A 39 6.82 3.11 12.00
CA SER A 39 7.31 3.50 13.31
C SER A 39 7.41 5.02 13.46
N ASP A 40 6.45 5.75 12.89
CA ASP A 40 6.39 7.21 12.93
C ASP A 40 5.56 7.75 14.12
N GLY A 41 5.00 6.84 14.93
CA GLY A 41 4.15 7.17 16.08
C GLY A 41 2.66 7.27 15.76
N ASN A 42 2.28 7.18 14.49
CA ASN A 42 0.89 7.21 14.05
C ASN A 42 0.29 5.80 13.96
N TYR A 43 -1.04 5.76 13.90
CA TYR A 43 -1.75 4.52 13.63
C TYR A 43 -1.64 4.15 12.16
N HIS A 44 -1.18 2.93 11.89
CA HIS A 44 -1.15 2.34 10.56
C HIS A 44 -2.09 1.13 10.47
N LYS A 45 -2.72 0.97 9.30
CA LYS A 45 -3.53 -0.19 8.96
C LYS A 45 -2.70 -1.14 8.11
N ALA A 46 -2.32 -2.29 8.68
CA ALA A 46 -1.65 -3.36 7.94
C ALA A 46 -2.67 -4.47 7.57
N GLU A 47 -2.80 -4.73 6.28
CA GLU A 47 -3.63 -5.81 5.74
C GLU A 47 -2.73 -6.89 5.15
N LEU A 48 -2.95 -8.13 5.62
CA LEU A 48 -2.16 -9.29 5.24
C LEU A 48 -3.11 -10.35 4.69
N ILE A 49 -2.87 -10.77 3.45
CA ILE A 49 -3.74 -11.69 2.72
C ILE A 49 -2.89 -12.87 2.24
N ALA A 50 -3.15 -14.05 2.79
CA ALA A 50 -2.55 -15.30 2.36
C ALA A 50 -3.59 -16.10 1.56
N ILE A 51 -3.32 -16.32 0.28
CA ILE A 51 -4.16 -17.15 -0.61
C ILE A 51 -3.24 -18.15 -1.30
N LYS A 52 -3.39 -19.42 -0.92
CA LYS A 52 -2.49 -20.49 -1.32
C LYS A 52 -1.02 -20.08 -1.05
N LYS A 53 -0.16 -20.24 -2.05
CA LYS A 53 1.25 -19.86 -2.01
C LYS A 53 1.49 -18.35 -2.11
N ASN A 54 0.46 -17.54 -2.42
CA ASN A 54 0.60 -16.11 -2.59
C ASN A 54 0.35 -15.37 -1.27
N PHE A 55 1.30 -14.57 -0.84
CA PHE A 55 1.16 -13.72 0.33
C PHE A 55 1.24 -12.25 -0.08
N THR A 56 0.24 -11.46 0.29
CA THR A 56 0.13 -10.03 -0.02
C THR A 56 0.10 -9.20 1.26
N LEU A 57 0.88 -8.12 1.29
CA LEU A 57 0.91 -7.11 2.34
C LEU A 57 0.51 -5.76 1.74
N ARG A 58 -0.40 -5.07 2.42
CA ARG A 58 -0.78 -3.69 2.13
C ARG A 58 -0.75 -2.88 3.42
N VAL A 59 -0.27 -1.64 3.34
CA VAL A 59 -0.22 -0.70 4.47
C VAL A 59 -0.97 0.56 4.06
N ASP A 60 -1.87 1.05 4.92
CA ASP A 60 -2.68 2.27 4.78
C ASP A 60 -3.42 2.38 3.43
N ASP A 61 -3.96 1.25 2.96
CA ASP A 61 -4.64 1.14 1.67
C ASP A 61 -3.78 1.57 0.46
N GLY A 62 -2.45 1.63 0.66
CA GLY A 62 -1.44 1.98 -0.32
C GLY A 62 -1.05 0.84 -1.26
N PRO A 63 0.15 0.91 -1.89
CA PRO A 63 0.59 -0.11 -2.83
C PRO A 63 0.81 -1.46 -2.14
N ALA A 64 0.13 -2.50 -2.65
CA ALA A 64 0.32 -3.86 -2.18
C ALA A 64 1.65 -4.45 -2.68
N ARG A 65 2.28 -5.25 -1.84
CA ARG A 65 3.44 -6.07 -2.17
C ARG A 65 3.06 -7.53 -2.02
N SER A 66 3.44 -8.36 -2.98
CA SER A 66 3.14 -9.80 -2.95
C SER A 66 4.39 -10.62 -3.18
N ILE A 67 4.44 -11.79 -2.57
CA ILE A 67 5.43 -12.85 -2.79
C ILE A 67 4.69 -14.14 -3.09
N ILE A 68 5.28 -14.98 -3.94
CA ILE A 68 4.76 -16.32 -4.23
C ILE A 68 5.77 -17.30 -3.66
N ASN A 69 5.28 -18.16 -2.77
CA ASN A 69 6.08 -19.16 -2.09
C ASN A 69 6.28 -20.39 -3.01
N GLU A 70 7.47 -20.99 -2.99
CA GLU A 70 7.82 -22.16 -3.81
C GLU A 70 7.67 -23.50 -3.05
N GLY A 71 7.12 -23.46 -1.83
CA GLY A 71 7.03 -24.60 -0.93
C GLY A 71 6.14 -25.71 -1.46
N SER A 72 6.30 -26.91 -0.92
CA SER A 72 5.48 -28.07 -1.30
C SER A 72 4.01 -27.88 -0.95
N ASN A 73 3.69 -27.13 0.11
CA ASN A 73 2.32 -26.97 0.59
C ASN A 73 1.65 -25.73 -0.03
N GLU A 74 0.37 -25.86 -0.37
CA GLU A 74 -0.42 -24.72 -0.84
C GLU A 74 -0.84 -23.81 0.30
N PHE A 75 -1.06 -24.32 1.52
CA PHE A 75 -1.58 -23.56 2.65
C PHE A 75 -0.75 -23.80 3.91
N LEU A 76 -0.69 -22.80 4.77
CA LEU A 76 -0.09 -22.91 6.10
C LEU A 76 -1.08 -23.64 7.05
N ARG A 77 -0.64 -24.73 7.67
CA ARG A 77 -1.47 -25.49 8.61
C ARG A 77 -1.48 -24.82 9.98
N LEU A 78 -2.66 -24.45 10.49
CA LEU A 78 -2.82 -23.73 11.76
C LEU A 78 -3.06 -24.68 12.95
N GLU A 79 -2.07 -25.50 13.30
CA GLU A 79 -2.19 -26.52 14.38
C GLU A 79 -1.73 -26.01 15.77
N ARG A 80 -0.96 -24.92 15.78
CA ARG A 80 -0.41 -24.30 17.00
C ARG A 80 -1.17 -23.00 17.36
N PRO A 81 -1.06 -22.52 18.60
CA PRO A 81 -1.58 -21.21 18.95
C PRO A 81 -0.84 -20.10 18.16
N MET A 82 -1.58 -19.07 17.79
CA MET A 82 -1.03 -17.85 17.21
C MET A 82 -0.74 -16.82 18.30
N PHE A 83 0.39 -16.14 18.19
CA PHE A 83 0.84 -15.14 19.14
C PHE A 83 0.79 -13.73 18.54
N VAL A 84 0.30 -12.76 19.31
CA VAL A 84 0.22 -11.34 18.93
C VAL A 84 0.92 -10.50 20.01
N GLY A 85 1.67 -9.48 19.61
CA GLY A 85 2.40 -8.61 20.54
C GLY A 85 3.73 -9.18 21.06
N GLY A 86 3.91 -10.50 21.06
CA GLY A 86 5.16 -11.16 21.47
C GLY A 86 4.97 -12.66 21.57
N VAL A 87 6.04 -13.40 21.85
CA VAL A 87 6.01 -14.86 22.05
C VAL A 87 6.60 -15.21 23.43
N PRO A 88 6.18 -16.32 24.06
CA PRO A 88 6.84 -16.88 25.24
C PRO A 88 8.33 -17.14 24.99
N GLU A 89 9.16 -17.10 26.05
CA GLU A 89 10.62 -17.18 25.92
C GLU A 89 11.11 -18.48 25.30
N ASP A 90 10.48 -19.60 25.64
CA ASP A 90 10.73 -20.93 25.07
C ASP A 90 10.43 -20.95 23.56
N VAL A 91 9.28 -20.40 23.16
CA VAL A 91 8.89 -20.28 21.74
C VAL A 91 9.80 -19.31 21.00
N ALA A 92 10.25 -18.22 21.64
CA ALA A 92 11.14 -17.24 21.03
C ALA A 92 12.51 -17.85 20.71
N LYS A 93 13.07 -18.66 21.62
CA LYS A 93 14.36 -19.33 21.44
C LYS A 93 14.32 -20.30 20.26
N ASP A 94 13.26 -21.10 20.15
CA ASP A 94 13.07 -22.02 19.02
C ASP A 94 12.84 -21.27 17.69
N ALA A 95 11.97 -20.26 17.69
CA ALA A 95 11.73 -19.45 16.49
C ALA A 95 12.99 -18.70 16.01
N PHE A 96 13.88 -18.32 16.92
CA PHE A 96 15.15 -17.68 16.59
C PHE A 96 16.17 -18.68 16.04
N SER A 97 16.30 -19.87 16.65
CA SER A 97 17.22 -20.91 16.18
C SER A 97 16.86 -21.40 14.77
N LYS A 98 15.57 -21.43 14.45
CA LYS A 98 15.03 -21.74 13.12
C LYS A 98 14.99 -20.55 12.16
N TRP A 99 15.52 -19.39 12.55
CA TRP A 99 15.58 -18.17 11.74
C TRP A 99 14.20 -17.61 11.31
N HIS A 100 13.12 -17.98 12.00
CA HIS A 100 11.79 -17.46 11.73
C HIS A 100 11.71 -15.98 12.13
N LEU A 101 12.22 -15.67 13.32
CA LEU A 101 12.31 -14.33 13.89
C LEU A 101 13.74 -13.80 13.81
N ARG A 102 13.89 -12.52 13.46
CA ARG A 102 15.20 -11.85 13.53
C ARG A 102 15.44 -11.22 14.89
N ASN A 103 14.36 -10.89 15.58
CA ASN A 103 14.40 -10.29 16.89
C ASN A 103 13.38 -10.97 17.82
N ILE A 104 13.81 -11.33 19.03
CA ILE A 104 12.96 -11.96 20.05
C ILE A 104 12.28 -10.94 20.97
N THR A 105 12.54 -9.64 20.76
CA THR A 105 11.87 -8.59 21.53
C THR A 105 10.38 -8.53 21.19
N SER A 106 9.56 -8.38 22.24
CA SER A 106 8.12 -8.18 22.09
C SER A 106 7.83 -6.79 21.51
N PHE A 107 6.72 -6.68 20.79
CA PHE A 107 6.23 -5.42 20.26
C PHE A 107 5.90 -4.46 21.41
N LYS A 108 6.43 -3.25 21.32
CA LYS A 108 6.14 -2.13 22.22
C LYS A 108 5.40 -1.08 21.44
N GLY A 109 4.11 -0.93 21.70
CA GLY A 109 3.27 0.03 21.01
C GLY A 109 1.80 -0.29 21.19
N CYS A 110 1.01 0.23 20.27
CA CYS A 110 -0.44 0.25 20.36
C CYS A 110 -1.09 -0.59 19.29
N LEU A 111 -1.99 -1.47 19.73
CA LEU A 111 -2.87 -2.23 18.84
C LEU A 111 -4.30 -1.83 19.16
N LYS A 112 -4.97 -1.23 18.18
CA LYS A 112 -6.36 -0.79 18.34
C LYS A 112 -7.33 -1.93 18.01
N GLU A 113 -7.17 -2.53 16.84
CA GLU A 113 -8.08 -3.54 16.30
C GLU A 113 -7.32 -4.58 15.49
N ALA A 114 -7.79 -5.82 15.52
CA ALA A 114 -7.27 -6.91 14.70
C ALA A 114 -8.41 -7.80 14.20
N TRP A 115 -8.30 -8.23 12.95
CA TRP A 115 -9.20 -9.20 12.34
C TRP A 115 -8.38 -10.37 11.79
N ILE A 116 -8.81 -11.59 12.12
CA ILE A 116 -8.21 -12.82 11.61
C ILE A 116 -9.34 -13.58 10.93
N ASN A 117 -9.19 -13.85 9.64
CA ASN A 117 -10.20 -14.56 8.82
C ASN A 117 -11.61 -13.96 9.00
N HIS A 118 -11.72 -12.63 8.93
CA HIS A 118 -12.96 -11.84 9.12
C HIS A 118 -13.54 -11.82 10.54
N LYS A 119 -12.98 -12.57 11.49
CA LYS A 119 -13.37 -12.50 12.89
C LYS A 119 -12.55 -11.44 13.62
N ARG A 120 -13.23 -10.52 14.31
CA ARG A 120 -12.55 -9.55 15.18
C ARG A 120 -11.90 -10.29 16.35
N VAL A 121 -10.62 -10.03 16.57
CA VAL A 121 -9.86 -10.56 17.70
C VAL A 121 -10.15 -9.69 18.91
N ASP A 122 -10.54 -10.33 20.00
CA ASP A 122 -10.64 -9.69 21.30
C ASP A 122 -9.37 -9.94 22.11
N PHE A 123 -8.61 -8.89 22.37
CA PHE A 123 -7.36 -8.96 23.13
C PHE A 123 -7.59 -9.28 24.62
N VAL A 124 -8.78 -8.98 25.16
CA VAL A 124 -9.13 -9.23 26.56
C VAL A 124 -9.40 -10.72 26.80
N ASN A 125 -9.98 -11.39 25.80
CA ASN A 125 -10.30 -12.82 25.82
C ASN A 125 -9.17 -13.71 25.25
N ALA A 126 -7.93 -13.21 25.19
CA ALA A 126 -6.80 -14.01 24.74
C ALA A 126 -6.45 -15.10 25.77
N ALA A 127 -6.13 -16.32 25.29
CA ALA A 127 -5.83 -17.47 26.15
C ALA A 127 -4.69 -17.23 27.15
N ARG A 128 -3.73 -16.38 26.79
CA ARG A 128 -2.68 -15.87 27.68
C ARG A 128 -2.36 -14.43 27.29
N THR A 129 -2.36 -13.57 28.28
CA THR A 129 -2.06 -12.14 28.12
C THR A 129 -0.94 -11.77 29.09
N SER A 130 0.10 -11.08 28.62
CA SER A 130 1.22 -10.67 29.46
C SER A 130 1.67 -9.26 29.10
N ARG A 131 1.78 -8.39 30.12
CA ARG A 131 2.28 -7.01 30.01
C ARG A 131 1.51 -6.13 29.00
N THR A 132 0.21 -6.36 28.86
CA THR A 132 -0.68 -5.47 28.08
C THR A 132 -1.45 -4.54 29.01
N ARG A 133 -1.66 -3.30 28.59
CA ARG A 133 -2.56 -2.34 29.25
C ARG A 133 -3.66 -1.96 28.27
N ALA A 134 -4.89 -1.84 28.76
CA ALA A 134 -5.98 -1.29 27.97
C ALA A 134 -5.76 0.22 27.75
N GLY A 135 -5.94 0.66 26.51
CA GLY A 135 -5.70 2.05 26.11
C GLY A 135 -4.26 2.32 25.67
N CYS A 136 -4.10 3.47 25.01
CA CYS A 136 -2.89 3.86 24.31
C CYS A 136 -2.63 5.36 24.48
N GLY A 137 -1.68 5.71 25.34
CA GLY A 137 -1.36 7.10 25.69
C GLY A 137 -1.13 7.25 27.21
N GLY A 138 -0.11 8.00 27.59
CA GLY A 138 0.29 8.26 28.98
C GLY A 138 -0.39 9.46 29.63
N ASP A 139 -1.22 10.23 28.92
CA ASP A 139 -1.74 11.52 29.39
C ASP A 139 -3.27 11.64 29.29
N GLU A 140 -3.99 10.56 29.56
CA GLU A 140 -5.42 10.65 29.93
C GLU A 140 -5.51 10.20 31.39
N PRO A 141 -6.03 11.04 32.31
CA PRO A 141 -6.16 10.66 33.71
C PRO A 141 -6.95 9.36 33.80
N ALA A 142 -6.38 8.41 34.53
CA ALA A 142 -6.98 7.12 34.78
C ALA A 142 -8.42 7.32 35.25
N MET A 143 -9.38 6.94 34.41
CA MET A 143 -10.73 6.67 34.89
C MET A 143 -10.60 5.71 36.07
N PRO A 144 -11.21 6.01 37.22
CA PRO A 144 -11.00 5.22 38.42
C PRO A 144 -11.42 3.79 38.14
N ALA A 145 -10.54 2.86 38.53
CA ALA A 145 -10.84 1.45 38.60
C ALA A 145 -12.12 1.27 39.43
N ARG A 146 -13.17 0.71 38.83
CA ARG A 146 -14.28 0.16 39.59
C ARG A 146 -13.76 -1.11 40.26
N PRO A 147 -13.77 -1.23 41.60
CA PRO A 147 -13.33 -2.45 42.25
C PRO A 147 -14.53 -3.39 42.45
N HIS A 148 -14.23 -4.69 42.34
CA HIS A 148 -15.03 -5.87 42.69
C HIS A 148 -16.15 -6.24 41.68
N ALA A 149 -15.99 -7.32 40.89
CA ALA A 149 -16.05 -8.76 41.24
C ALA A 149 -17.50 -9.27 41.41
N LEU A 150 -17.83 -10.30 40.60
CA LEU A 150 -18.90 -11.30 40.77
C LEU A 150 -20.32 -10.79 41.09
N GLN A 151 -21.24 -10.91 40.12
CA GLN A 151 -22.50 -11.67 40.25
C GLN A 151 -23.26 -11.66 38.92
N GLU A 152 -23.86 -12.81 38.57
CA GLU A 152 -24.94 -12.94 37.58
C GLU A 152 -26.17 -12.08 37.90
N ASP A 153 -27.05 -12.00 36.91
CA ASP A 153 -28.43 -11.49 36.89
C ASP A 153 -28.69 -9.99 36.66
N GLY A 154 -29.56 -9.73 35.67
CA GLY A 154 -30.32 -8.49 35.55
C GLY A 154 -29.93 -7.62 34.34
N ALA A 155 -30.84 -7.57 33.36
CA ALA A 155 -30.77 -6.76 32.15
C ALA A 155 -30.22 -5.34 32.38
N HIS A 156 -28.95 -5.10 32.02
CA HIS A 156 -28.40 -3.75 31.97
C HIS A 156 -28.66 -3.16 30.59
N GLU A 157 -29.76 -2.41 30.49
CA GLU A 157 -30.11 -1.67 29.29
C GLU A 157 -29.14 -0.48 29.13
N PRO A 158 -28.34 -0.42 28.04
CA PRO A 158 -27.31 0.59 27.88
C PRO A 158 -27.93 2.00 27.85
N ASP A 159 -27.36 2.92 28.63
CA ASP A 159 -27.81 4.31 28.67
C ASP A 159 -27.26 5.10 27.45
N PRO A 160 -28.12 5.57 26.52
CA PRO A 160 -27.66 6.32 25.35
C PRO A 160 -27.08 7.69 25.73
N CYS A 161 -27.27 8.16 26.96
CA CYS A 161 -26.61 9.36 27.48
C CYS A 161 -25.21 9.09 28.09
N VAL A 162 -24.70 7.85 28.05
CA VAL A 162 -23.38 7.49 28.58
C VAL A 162 -22.57 6.69 27.54
N PRO A 163 -21.48 7.26 26.98
CA PRO A 163 -20.97 8.62 27.21
C PRO A 163 -21.91 9.68 26.61
N ASN A 164 -21.94 10.89 27.20
CA ASN A 164 -22.86 11.95 26.79
C ASN A 164 -22.66 12.31 25.29
N PRO A 165 -23.66 12.04 24.44
CA PRO A 165 -23.56 12.28 22.99
C PRO A 165 -23.71 13.78 22.62
N CYS A 166 -24.06 14.65 23.57
CA CYS A 166 -24.24 16.08 23.32
C CYS A 166 -22.90 16.83 23.41
N ALA A 167 -22.55 17.53 22.33
CA ALA A 167 -21.33 18.31 22.24
C ALA A 167 -21.36 19.57 23.13
N ARG A 168 -20.18 20.15 23.38
CA ARG A 168 -19.98 21.47 24.03
C ARG A 168 -20.68 21.63 25.39
N GLY A 169 -20.84 20.53 26.13
CA GLY A 169 -21.45 20.53 27.46
C GLY A 169 -22.99 20.62 27.45
N GLY A 170 -23.64 20.25 26.35
CA GLY A 170 -25.09 20.07 26.27
C GLY A 170 -25.57 18.97 27.23
N ARG A 171 -26.81 19.09 27.73
CA ARG A 171 -27.41 18.13 28.65
C ARG A 171 -28.20 17.09 27.87
N CYS A 172 -27.76 15.83 27.91
CA CYS A 172 -28.52 14.70 27.36
C CYS A 172 -29.71 14.37 28.27
N VAL A 173 -30.86 14.13 27.67
CA VAL A 173 -32.09 13.70 28.34
C VAL A 173 -32.64 12.51 27.56
N ARG A 174 -32.80 11.36 28.22
CA ARG A 174 -33.48 10.20 27.61
C ARG A 174 -34.95 10.53 27.38
N GLU A 175 -35.49 10.05 26.26
CA GLU A 175 -36.92 10.22 25.97
C GLU A 175 -37.72 9.11 26.67
N ALA A 176 -38.76 9.49 27.42
CA ALA A 176 -39.52 8.55 28.24
C ALA A 176 -40.30 7.59 27.34
N GLY A 177 -39.99 6.29 27.42
CA GLY A 177 -40.63 5.24 26.62
C GLY A 177 -39.76 4.62 25.53
N SER A 178 -38.54 5.14 25.30
CA SER A 178 -37.60 4.56 24.34
C SER A 178 -36.31 4.03 24.97
N ARG A 179 -35.87 2.86 24.49
CA ARG A 179 -34.70 2.11 24.98
C ARG A 179 -33.37 2.71 24.47
N SER A 180 -33.41 3.53 23.43
CA SER A 180 -32.23 4.08 22.75
C SER A 180 -32.32 5.57 22.37
N ASP A 181 -33.48 6.20 22.50
CA ASP A 181 -33.63 7.59 22.07
C ASP A 181 -33.25 8.61 23.15
N TYR A 182 -32.61 9.69 22.70
CA TYR A 182 -32.14 10.77 23.55
C TYR A 182 -32.29 12.12 22.84
N THR A 183 -32.44 13.18 23.63
CA THR A 183 -32.48 14.56 23.15
C THR A 183 -31.43 15.41 23.87
N CYS A 184 -30.72 16.26 23.11
CA CYS A 184 -29.74 17.18 23.65
C CYS A 184 -30.34 18.57 23.95
N ARG A 185 -30.26 19.00 25.21
CA ARG A 185 -30.57 20.37 25.61
C ARG A 185 -29.30 21.22 25.53
N CYS A 186 -29.24 22.07 24.50
CA CYS A 186 -28.08 22.89 24.21
C CYS A 186 -27.95 24.10 25.15
N ARG A 187 -26.70 24.48 25.45
CA ARG A 187 -26.40 25.69 26.22
C ARG A 187 -26.56 26.93 25.32
N ALA A 188 -26.78 28.08 25.94
CA ALA A 188 -26.87 29.35 25.22
C ALA A 188 -25.64 29.56 24.30
N GLY A 189 -25.89 29.88 23.03
CA GLY A 189 -24.84 29.99 22.01
C GLY A 189 -24.49 28.67 21.30
N THR A 190 -25.24 27.60 21.53
CA THR A 190 -25.14 26.33 20.78
C THR A 190 -26.50 25.84 20.29
N ALA A 191 -26.53 25.16 19.14
CA ALA A 191 -27.72 24.60 18.52
C ALA A 191 -27.39 23.33 17.71
N GLY A 192 -28.41 22.66 17.17
CA GLY A 192 -28.27 21.38 16.48
C GLY A 192 -28.77 20.20 17.32
N ALA A 193 -28.91 19.03 16.68
CA ALA A 193 -29.46 17.83 17.33
C ALA A 193 -28.54 17.29 18.44
N GLN A 194 -27.24 17.58 18.35
CA GLN A 194 -26.22 17.22 19.34
C GLN A 194 -25.47 18.46 19.85
N CYS A 195 -26.02 19.67 19.70
CA CYS A 195 -25.39 20.93 20.11
C CYS A 195 -24.05 21.24 19.43
N GLU A 196 -23.88 20.75 18.20
CA GLU A 196 -22.67 20.86 17.39
C GLU A 196 -22.49 22.25 16.77
N LEU A 197 -23.58 22.95 16.49
CA LEU A 197 -23.58 24.29 15.89
C LEU A 197 -23.38 25.36 16.95
N ARG A 198 -22.67 26.45 16.61
CA ARG A 198 -22.52 27.63 17.47
C ARG A 198 -23.50 28.70 16.99
N THR A 199 -24.32 29.21 17.88
CA THR A 199 -25.23 30.33 17.60
C THR A 199 -24.63 31.62 18.14
N SER A 200 -24.58 32.65 17.30
CA SER A 200 -24.33 34.02 17.77
C SER A 200 -25.53 34.48 18.60
N VAL A 201 -25.26 35.16 19.71
CA VAL A 201 -26.26 35.70 20.64
C VAL A 201 -27.28 36.53 19.84
N GLY A 202 -28.48 35.97 19.66
CA GLY A 202 -29.53 36.50 18.78
C GLY A 202 -30.20 35.38 17.98
N GLY A 203 -31.10 34.63 18.62
CA GLY A 203 -31.74 33.40 18.14
C GLY A 203 -32.32 33.41 16.71
N ALA A 204 -31.51 33.06 15.73
CA ALA A 204 -31.94 32.48 14.45
C ALA A 204 -30.85 31.54 13.88
N PRO A 205 -31.22 30.39 13.28
CA PRO A 205 -30.25 29.50 12.64
C PRO A 205 -29.73 30.12 11.34
N VAL A 206 -28.41 30.32 11.24
CA VAL A 206 -27.76 30.64 9.96
C VAL A 206 -27.59 29.34 9.18
N ILE A 207 -28.50 29.08 8.26
CA ILE A 207 -28.34 28.05 7.23
C ILE A 207 -27.35 28.60 6.20
N THR A 208 -26.08 28.23 6.27
CA THR A 208 -25.17 28.36 5.13
C THR A 208 -25.52 27.27 4.12
N GLN A 209 -26.40 27.60 3.17
CA GLN A 209 -26.56 26.81 1.96
C GLN A 209 -25.24 26.83 1.20
N VAL A 210 -24.49 25.72 1.23
CA VAL A 210 -23.46 25.45 0.23
C VAL A 210 -24.19 25.11 -1.06
N LYS A 211 -24.47 26.16 -1.85
CA LYS A 211 -24.99 26.08 -3.20
C LYS A 211 -23.93 25.41 -4.08
N LEU A 212 -24.29 24.24 -4.64
CA LEU A 212 -23.49 23.60 -5.69
C LEU A 212 -23.24 24.60 -6.84
N PRO A 213 -22.00 24.74 -7.34
CA PRO A 213 -21.76 25.53 -8.55
C PRO A 213 -22.23 24.75 -9.79
N PRO A 214 -22.94 25.41 -10.73
CA PRO A 214 -23.44 24.77 -11.93
C PRO A 214 -22.39 24.72 -13.05
N ARG A 215 -22.60 23.73 -13.92
CA ARG A 215 -21.92 23.43 -15.19
C ARG A 215 -22.26 24.49 -16.24
N LYS A 216 -21.26 25.10 -16.90
CA LYS A 216 -21.37 25.79 -18.21
C LYS A 216 -20.05 25.60 -18.96
N GLN A 217 -19.97 24.71 -19.96
CA GLN A 217 -20.31 24.85 -21.38
C GLN A 217 -19.54 25.94 -22.16
N ILE A 218 -18.90 25.44 -23.21
CA ILE A 218 -18.06 26.03 -24.26
C ILE A 218 -18.89 26.95 -25.17
N ILE A 219 -18.28 27.97 -25.78
CA ILE A 219 -18.32 28.31 -27.22
C ILE A 219 -17.47 29.58 -27.50
N SER A 220 -16.43 29.35 -28.33
CA SER A 220 -15.93 30.05 -29.52
C SER A 220 -15.73 31.58 -29.64
N ASN A 221 -14.56 31.85 -30.25
CA ASN A 221 -14.23 32.84 -31.31
C ASN A 221 -13.58 34.18 -30.88
N VAL A 222 -12.27 34.39 -31.18
CA VAL A 222 -11.67 34.97 -32.43
C VAL A 222 -11.74 36.52 -32.34
N GLN A 223 -10.69 37.35 -32.43
CA GLN A 223 -9.54 37.41 -33.34
C GLN A 223 -8.52 38.49 -32.86
N ALA A 224 -7.34 38.49 -33.51
CA ALA A 224 -6.40 39.60 -33.76
C ALA A 224 -5.22 39.86 -32.79
N SER A 225 -4.05 39.40 -33.25
CA SER A 225 -2.67 39.92 -33.01
C SER A 225 -2.52 41.38 -33.54
N PRO A 226 -1.36 42.08 -33.45
CA PRO A 226 0.01 41.62 -33.13
C PRO A 226 0.90 42.53 -32.25
N ALA A 227 1.98 41.96 -31.71
CA ALA A 227 3.32 42.56 -31.64
C ALA A 227 4.28 41.60 -30.90
N ALA A 228 5.28 41.09 -31.62
CA ALA A 228 6.45 40.41 -31.06
C ALA A 228 7.46 41.45 -30.50
N PRO A 229 8.47 41.07 -29.68
CA PRO A 229 9.66 40.42 -30.26
C PRO A 229 10.38 39.37 -29.38
N ALA A 230 11.33 38.71 -30.06
CA ALA A 230 12.58 38.09 -29.58
C ALA A 230 12.54 36.64 -29.05
N GLN A 231 12.53 35.69 -29.99
CA GLN A 231 13.10 34.36 -29.81
C GLN A 231 14.63 34.42 -29.92
N LYS A 232 15.35 33.87 -28.94
CA LYS A 232 16.78 33.55 -29.09
C LYS A 232 16.92 32.23 -29.86
N GLN A 233 17.48 32.34 -31.06
CA GLN A 233 18.04 31.25 -31.86
C GLN A 233 19.20 30.55 -31.13
N TYR A 234 19.23 29.23 -31.21
CA TYR A 234 20.45 28.43 -31.24
C TYR A 234 20.39 27.51 -32.47
N PRO A 235 21.53 27.22 -33.12
CA PRO A 235 21.57 26.90 -34.54
C PRO A 235 21.14 25.48 -34.89
N GLU A 236 20.59 25.40 -36.09
CA GLU A 236 20.44 24.20 -36.90
C GLU A 236 21.83 23.71 -37.32
N GLU A 237 22.23 22.53 -36.85
CA GLU A 237 23.44 21.85 -37.30
C GLU A 237 23.05 20.55 -37.99
N ALA A 238 23.46 20.45 -39.25
CA ALA A 238 23.30 19.34 -40.16
C ALA A 238 23.93 18.04 -39.58
N PRO A 239 23.63 16.86 -40.15
CA PRO A 239 23.75 15.59 -39.44
C PRO A 239 25.21 15.26 -39.14
N ALA A 240 25.58 15.34 -37.87
CA ALA A 240 26.85 14.85 -37.37
C ALA A 240 27.07 13.40 -37.81
N GLN A 241 28.15 13.18 -38.56
CA GLN A 241 28.65 11.86 -38.91
C GLN A 241 28.71 10.98 -37.66
N PRO A 242 28.21 9.72 -37.71
CA PRO A 242 28.25 8.86 -36.54
C PRO A 242 29.71 8.52 -36.20
N PRO A 243 30.08 8.53 -34.91
CA PRO A 243 31.43 8.15 -34.50
C PRO A 243 31.74 6.71 -34.92
N ALA A 244 32.97 6.48 -35.38
CA ALA A 244 33.53 5.16 -35.57
C ALA A 244 33.56 4.44 -34.20
N GLY A 245 32.65 3.49 -33.96
CA GLY A 245 32.54 2.91 -32.62
C GLY A 245 31.51 1.79 -32.49
N GLY A 246 31.82 0.63 -33.07
CA GLY A 246 31.23 -0.65 -32.69
C GLY A 246 30.14 -1.20 -33.61
N ALA A 247 30.27 -2.49 -33.94
CA ALA A 247 29.37 -3.27 -34.78
C ALA A 247 27.91 -3.39 -34.30
N CYS A 248 27.62 -3.03 -33.04
CA CYS A 248 26.32 -3.17 -32.40
C CYS A 248 26.04 -1.96 -31.51
N ARG A 249 25.08 -1.13 -31.90
CA ARG A 249 24.73 0.14 -31.28
C ARG A 249 23.48 0.01 -30.42
N LYS A 250 23.42 0.81 -29.36
CA LYS A 250 22.22 1.01 -28.54
C LYS A 250 21.55 2.32 -28.94
N GLU A 251 20.33 2.24 -29.47
CA GLU A 251 19.51 3.38 -29.84
C GLU A 251 18.50 3.67 -28.73
N ALA A 252 18.47 4.90 -28.23
CA ALA A 252 17.51 5.31 -27.21
C ALA A 252 16.10 5.47 -27.83
N THR A 253 15.09 4.92 -27.18
CA THR A 253 13.69 4.99 -27.63
C THR A 253 12.81 5.65 -26.58
N ARG A 254 11.73 6.30 -27.02
CA ARG A 254 10.70 6.89 -26.15
C ARG A 254 9.34 6.60 -26.76
N GLU A 255 8.70 5.54 -26.30
CA GLU A 255 7.47 5.05 -26.92
C GLU A 255 6.41 4.66 -25.91
N PHE A 256 5.16 4.66 -26.33
CA PHE A 256 4.06 4.22 -25.50
C PHE A 256 3.99 2.70 -25.52
N ILE A 257 3.92 2.08 -24.35
CA ILE A 257 3.76 0.64 -24.24
C ILE A 257 2.28 0.34 -24.34
N THR A 258 1.92 -0.50 -25.31
CA THR A 258 0.55 -0.93 -25.56
C THR A 258 0.43 -2.45 -25.43
N GLU A 259 -0.69 -2.91 -24.90
CA GLU A 259 -1.04 -4.32 -24.77
C GLU A 259 -2.57 -4.44 -24.87
N GLY A 260 -3.06 -5.06 -25.94
CA GLY A 260 -4.49 -5.09 -26.22
C GLY A 260 -5.09 -3.69 -26.26
N SER A 261 -6.12 -3.44 -25.43
CA SER A 261 -6.79 -2.15 -25.28
C SER A 261 -6.11 -1.20 -24.27
N CYS A 262 -4.92 -1.56 -23.77
CA CYS A 262 -4.27 -0.88 -22.64
C CYS A 262 -2.99 -0.16 -23.08
N ARG A 263 -2.79 1.07 -22.58
CA ARG A 263 -1.65 1.93 -22.96
C ARG A 263 -1.02 2.62 -21.76
N SER A 264 0.31 2.80 -21.79
CA SER A 264 1.02 3.58 -20.78
C SER A 264 0.60 5.06 -20.82
N ARG A 265 0.49 5.72 -19.66
CA ARG A 265 0.11 7.15 -19.60
C ARG A 265 1.14 8.10 -20.20
N ARG A 266 2.41 7.70 -20.17
CA ARG A 266 3.54 8.49 -20.66
C ARG A 266 4.44 7.59 -21.53
N PRO A 267 5.17 8.19 -22.50
CA PRO A 267 6.14 7.44 -23.28
C PRO A 267 7.27 6.96 -22.37
N VAL A 268 7.57 5.67 -22.46
CA VAL A 268 8.57 4.99 -21.65
C VAL A 268 9.93 5.14 -22.32
N ARG A 269 10.91 5.64 -21.55
CA ARG A 269 12.31 5.71 -21.98
C ARG A 269 12.91 4.31 -21.97
N GLY A 270 13.26 3.82 -23.14
CA GLY A 270 13.88 2.52 -23.40
C GLY A 270 15.08 2.62 -24.33
N ALA A 271 15.51 1.49 -24.84
CA ALA A 271 16.50 1.42 -25.90
C ALA A 271 16.33 0.14 -26.72
N ARG A 272 16.73 0.16 -27.98
CA ARG A 272 16.82 -0.99 -28.88
C ARG A 272 18.27 -1.20 -29.32
N CYS A 273 18.59 -2.44 -29.70
CA CYS A 273 19.89 -2.75 -30.28
C CYS A 273 19.77 -2.75 -31.80
N SER A 274 20.61 -1.96 -32.47
CA SER A 274 20.68 -1.89 -33.93
C SER A 274 22.10 -2.21 -34.40
N ALA A 275 22.21 -2.87 -35.54
CA ALA A 275 23.49 -3.15 -36.19
C ALA A 275 23.31 -3.11 -37.71
N LYS A 276 24.40 -2.86 -38.43
CA LYS A 276 24.46 -3.12 -39.88
C LYS A 276 24.34 -4.62 -40.13
N ALA A 277 23.82 -4.99 -41.31
CA ALA A 277 23.58 -6.37 -41.71
C ALA A 277 24.79 -7.28 -41.40
N SER A 278 24.53 -8.46 -40.85
CA SER A 278 25.57 -9.42 -40.47
C SER A 278 26.46 -9.75 -41.67
N GLY A 279 27.78 -9.58 -41.53
CA GLY A 279 28.73 -9.81 -42.62
C GLY A 279 29.06 -8.60 -43.49
N THR A 280 28.57 -7.41 -43.18
CA THR A 280 29.02 -6.15 -43.80
C THR A 280 30.15 -5.48 -42.99
N PRO A 281 31.01 -4.66 -43.62
CA PRO A 281 32.02 -3.87 -42.91
C PRO A 281 31.36 -2.96 -41.84
N GLY A 282 31.74 -3.16 -40.58
CA GLY A 282 31.16 -2.45 -39.43
C GLY A 282 29.86 -3.06 -38.87
N GLY A 283 29.46 -4.26 -39.31
CA GLY A 283 28.42 -5.09 -38.68
C GLY A 283 29.00 -6.16 -37.74
N CYS A 284 28.13 -6.90 -37.04
CA CYS A 284 28.59 -8.05 -36.25
C CYS A 284 29.22 -9.12 -37.17
N GLY A 285 30.27 -9.80 -36.68
CA GLY A 285 31.00 -10.82 -37.45
C GLY A 285 30.10 -11.94 -37.99
N ARG A 286 30.57 -12.70 -38.99
CA ARG A 286 29.81 -13.77 -39.64
C ARG A 286 29.13 -14.68 -38.60
N ALA A 287 27.81 -14.80 -38.68
CA ALA A 287 26.94 -15.56 -37.77
C ALA A 287 26.76 -15.00 -36.33
N LEU A 288 27.22 -13.79 -36.00
CA LEU A 288 26.94 -13.13 -34.72
C LEU A 288 25.85 -12.08 -34.86
N CYS A 289 24.90 -12.07 -33.93
CA CYS A 289 23.80 -11.10 -33.91
C CYS A 289 24.01 -10.01 -32.85
N CYS A 290 23.58 -8.78 -33.17
CA CYS A 290 23.52 -7.68 -32.22
C CYS A 290 22.29 -7.82 -31.34
N ALA A 291 22.49 -8.02 -30.03
CA ALA A 291 21.40 -8.28 -29.11
C ALA A 291 21.63 -7.62 -27.74
N PRO A 292 20.56 -7.45 -26.94
CA PRO A 292 20.67 -7.02 -25.55
C PRO A 292 21.52 -8.00 -24.73
N ARG A 293 22.58 -7.50 -24.09
CA ARG A 293 23.42 -8.27 -23.14
C ARG A 293 23.02 -8.07 -21.69
N LYS A 294 22.48 -6.89 -21.40
CA LYS A 294 21.97 -6.54 -20.08
C LYS A 294 20.64 -5.83 -20.27
N THR A 295 19.60 -6.40 -19.69
CA THR A 295 18.28 -5.77 -19.57
C THR A 295 18.00 -5.46 -18.10
N LYS A 296 17.13 -4.49 -17.85
CA LYS A 296 16.62 -4.18 -16.51
C LYS A 296 15.10 -4.20 -16.57
N LYS A 297 14.48 -5.01 -15.71
CA LYS A 297 13.03 -5.01 -15.56
C LYS A 297 12.56 -3.67 -15.01
N ARG A 298 11.48 -3.14 -15.59
CA ARG A 298 10.86 -1.89 -15.19
C ARG A 298 9.35 -2.06 -15.18
N LYS A 299 8.74 -1.73 -14.05
CA LYS A 299 7.29 -1.69 -13.90
C LYS A 299 6.70 -0.47 -14.59
N ILE A 300 5.79 -0.67 -15.53
CA ILE A 300 5.05 0.36 -16.24
C ILE A 300 3.56 0.19 -15.98
N ARG A 301 2.90 1.28 -15.58
CA ARG A 301 1.44 1.32 -15.40
C ARG A 301 0.77 1.48 -16.77
N LEU A 302 -0.10 0.55 -17.10
CA LEU A 302 -1.00 0.62 -18.25
C LEU A 302 -2.41 1.04 -17.78
N VAL A 303 -3.10 1.75 -18.65
CA VAL A 303 -4.50 2.15 -18.49
C VAL A 303 -5.26 1.64 -19.70
N CYS A 304 -6.31 0.88 -19.45
CA CYS A 304 -7.16 0.26 -20.46
C CYS A 304 -8.36 1.16 -20.80
N ALA A 305 -8.97 0.91 -21.96
CA ALA A 305 -10.15 1.65 -22.42
C ALA A 305 -11.36 1.50 -21.48
N ASP A 306 -11.47 0.38 -20.77
CA ASP A 306 -12.50 0.11 -19.75
C ASP A 306 -12.24 0.82 -18.39
N GLY A 307 -11.17 1.61 -18.30
CA GLY A 307 -10.79 2.34 -17.08
C GLY A 307 -9.95 1.52 -16.09
N THR A 308 -9.76 0.22 -16.33
CA THR A 308 -8.90 -0.62 -15.50
C THR A 308 -7.44 -0.22 -15.62
N ARG A 309 -6.67 -0.45 -14.55
CA ARG A 309 -5.27 -0.05 -14.46
C ARG A 309 -4.48 -1.19 -13.86
N TYR A 310 -3.46 -1.64 -14.55
CA TYR A 310 -2.55 -2.65 -14.04
C TYR A 310 -1.10 -2.27 -14.34
N THR A 311 -0.17 -2.95 -13.69
CA THR A 311 1.27 -2.71 -13.84
C THR A 311 1.91 -3.93 -14.48
N LYS A 312 2.66 -3.70 -15.56
CA LYS A 312 3.40 -4.75 -16.26
C LYS A 312 4.90 -4.52 -16.14
N ASP A 313 5.63 -5.59 -15.91
CA ASP A 313 7.09 -5.59 -16.00
C ASP A 313 7.51 -5.68 -17.47
N ILE A 314 8.27 -4.69 -17.93
CA ILE A 314 8.91 -4.70 -19.25
C ILE A 314 10.42 -4.74 -19.11
N GLU A 315 11.10 -5.27 -20.11
CA GLU A 315 12.56 -5.30 -20.16
C GLU A 315 13.11 -4.06 -20.87
N ILE A 316 13.91 -3.27 -20.16
CA ILE A 316 14.60 -2.12 -20.74
C ILE A 316 16.05 -2.49 -21.02
N VAL A 317 16.46 -2.38 -22.29
CA VAL A 317 17.84 -2.63 -22.72
C VAL A 317 18.79 -1.62 -22.07
N ARG A 318 19.87 -2.12 -21.44
CA ARG A 318 20.93 -1.32 -20.82
C ARG A 318 22.24 -1.36 -21.61
N LYS A 319 22.58 -2.53 -22.16
CA LYS A 319 23.80 -2.75 -22.95
C LYS A 319 23.49 -3.66 -24.15
N CYS A 320 23.94 -3.26 -25.33
CA CYS A 320 23.92 -4.06 -26.55
C CYS A 320 25.35 -4.57 -26.83
N ALA A 321 25.50 -5.79 -27.35
CA ALA A 321 26.76 -6.25 -27.92
C ALA A 321 26.54 -7.41 -28.91
N CYS A 322 27.48 -7.60 -29.84
CA CYS A 322 27.53 -8.79 -30.67
C CYS A 322 27.78 -10.04 -29.81
N GLY A 323 27.14 -11.17 -30.12
CA GLY A 323 27.58 -12.46 -29.58
C GLY A 323 26.77 -13.61 -30.18
N LYS A 324 26.51 -14.67 -29.39
CA LYS A 324 26.12 -16.05 -29.83
C LYS A 324 25.28 -16.15 -31.11
N LYS A 325 25.51 -17.24 -31.85
CA LYS A 325 24.85 -17.59 -33.12
C LYS A 325 23.39 -17.19 -33.14
N CYS A 326 22.99 -16.47 -34.18
CA CYS A 326 21.62 -16.02 -34.36
C CYS A 326 20.67 -17.24 -34.25
N PRO A 327 19.61 -17.16 -33.44
CA PRO A 327 18.61 -18.22 -33.39
C PRO A 327 18.02 -18.41 -34.79
N ARG A 328 17.91 -19.66 -35.26
CA ARG A 328 17.37 -20.01 -36.59
C ARG A 328 15.89 -19.66 -36.79
N ASN A 329 15.27 -18.90 -35.88
CA ASN A 329 13.83 -18.70 -35.86
C ASN A 329 13.41 -17.30 -35.38
N THR A 330 14.00 -16.26 -35.96
CA THR A 330 13.41 -14.91 -35.93
C THR A 330 13.22 -14.45 -37.37
N PRO A 331 11.99 -14.01 -37.73
CA PRO A 331 11.72 -13.55 -39.08
C PRO A 331 12.63 -12.37 -39.39
N PHE A 332 13.23 -12.42 -40.57
CA PHE A 332 13.91 -11.31 -41.19
C PHE A 332 13.00 -10.08 -41.12
N ILE A 333 13.39 -9.09 -40.32
CA ILE A 333 12.94 -7.73 -40.58
C ILE A 333 13.86 -7.25 -41.70
N HIS A 334 13.35 -7.37 -42.92
CA HIS A 334 13.85 -6.67 -44.11
C HIS A 334 13.77 -5.15 -43.88
#